data_AF-A0A1H0PDW3-F1
#
_entry.id   AF-A0A1H0PDW3-F1
#
_cell.length_a   1.000
_cell.length_b   1.000
_cell.length_c   1.000
_cell.angle_alpha   90.00
_cell.angle_beta   90.00
_cell.angle_gamma   90.00
#
_symmetry.space_group_name_H-M   'P 1'
#
loop_
_entity.id
_entity.type
_entity.pdbx_description
1 polymer ?
#
loop_
_entity_poly.entity_id
_entity_poly.type
_entity_poly.pdbx_seq_one_letter_code
_entity_poly.pdbx_strand_id
1 'polypeptide(L)' 'MLLTKMKNITLPDLNGNPVSISDFEGKNTLIFMWASW' A
#
# COMPACT_ATOMS: atom_id res chain seq x y z
N MET A 1 -11.18 1.23 -9.31
CA MET A 1 -10.63 0.91 -7.98
C MET A 1 -9.51 1.88 -7.69
N LEU A 2 -9.36 2.38 -6.46
CA LEU A 2 -8.39 3.43 -6.13
C LEU A 2 -6.94 3.08 -6.54
N LEU A 3 -6.56 1.81 -6.36
CA LEU A 3 -5.21 1.30 -6.60
C LEU A 3 -4.75 1.46 -8.05
N THR A 4 -5.64 1.27 -9.04
CA THR A 4 -5.29 1.35 -10.47
C THR A 4 -5.06 2.78 -10.98
N LYS A 5 -5.34 3.81 -10.16
CA LYS A 5 -5.12 5.22 -10.49
C LYS A 5 -3.94 5.83 -9.75
N MET A 6 -3.37 5.11 -8.78
CA MET A 6 -2.21 5.56 -8.02
C MET A 6 -0.94 5.20 -8.77
N LYS A 7 0.08 6.08 -8.69
CA LYS A 7 1.43 5.71 -9.10
C LYS A 7 1.86 4.51 -8.25
N ASN A 8 2.48 3.50 -8.87
CA ASN A 8 3.05 2.40 -8.11
C ASN A 8 4.17 2.95 -7.20
N ILE A 9 4.02 2.72 -5.90
CA ILE A 9 4.96 3.14 -4.86
C ILE A 9 5.36 1.89 -4.08
N THR A 10 6.63 1.82 -3.72
CA THR A 10 7.18 0.78 -2.86
C THR A 10 7.47 1.37 -1.48
N LEU A 11 6.96 0.73 -0.44
CA LEU A 11 7.17 1.09 0.96
C LEU A 11 7.62 -0.15 1.73
N PRO A 12 8.34 0.00 2.85
CA PRO A 12 8.59 -1.10 3.75
C PRO A 12 7.29 -1.52 4.47
N ASP A 13 7.08 -2.82 4.61
CA ASP A 13 6.07 -3.38 5.50
C ASP A 13 6.50 -3.27 6.98
N LEU A 14 5.68 -3.81 7.89
CA LEU A 14 5.99 -3.81 9.34
C LEU A 14 7.24 -4.61 9.72
N ASN A 15 7.72 -5.48 8.84
CA ASN A 15 8.93 -6.27 9.01
C ASN A 15 10.13 -5.68 8.26
N GLY A 16 9.95 -4.55 7.57
CA GLY A 16 10.97 -3.90 6.73
C GLY A 16 11.10 -4.47 5.32
N ASN A 17 10.24 -5.40 4.90
CA ASN A 17 10.28 -5.93 3.53
C ASN A 17 9.70 -4.92 2.55
N PRO A 18 10.30 -4.73 1.37
CA PRO A 18 9.73 -3.88 0.33
C PRO A 18 8.42 -4.48 -0.18
N VAL A 19 7.34 -3.70 -0.14
CA VAL A 19 6.04 -4.06 -0.71
C VAL A 19 5.56 -2.94 -1.64
N SER A 20 5.00 -3.30 -2.79
CA SER A 20 4.48 -2.35 -3.78
C SER A 20 2.96 -2.27 -3.75
N ILE A 21 2.40 -1.11 -4.08
CA ILE A 21 0.94 -0.94 -4.18
C ILE A 21 0.32 -1.91 -5.19
N SER A 22 1.05 -2.24 -6.26
CA SER A 22 0.64 -3.25 -7.26
C SER A 22 0.37 -4.64 -6.67
N ASP A 23 1.03 -5.01 -5.56
CA ASP A 23 0.89 -6.33 -4.94
C ASP A 23 -0.51 -6.56 -4.32
N PHE A 24 -1.28 -5.48 -4.21
CA PHE A 24 -2.62 -5.43 -3.63
C PHE A 24 -3.74 -5.24 -4.66
N GLU A 25 -3.42 -5.09 -5.95
CA GLU A 25 -4.42 -5.00 -7.01
C GLU A 25 -5.25 -6.30 -7.09
N GLY A 26 -6.55 -6.16 -7.33
CA GLY A 26 -7.48 -7.29 -7.34
C GLY A 26 -7.83 -7.88 -5.97
N LYS A 27 -7.23 -7.38 -4.88
CA LYS A 27 -7.57 -7.74 -3.49
C LYS A 27 -8.47 -6.66 -2.86
N ASN A 28 -9.30 -7.07 -1.92
CA ASN A 28 -10.02 -6.13 -1.06
C ASN A 28 -9.03 -5.50 -0.08
N THR A 29 -8.59 -4.28 -0.40
CA THR A 29 -7.47 -3.62 0.28
C THR A 29 -7.94 -2.33 0.95
N LEU A 30 -7.58 -2.16 2.23
CA LEU A 30 -7.83 -0.96 3.00
C LEU A 30 -6.53 -0.17 3.17
N ILE A 31 -6.56 1.12 2.85
CA ILE A 31 -5.47 2.04 3.19
C ILE A 31 -5.78 2.63 4.57
N PHE A 32 -4.93 2.32 5.55
CA PHE A 32 -5.03 2.87 6.90
C PHE A 32 -3.84 3.81 7.14
N MET A 33 -4.14 5.09 7.33
CA MET A 33 -3.14 6.13 7.63
C MET A 33 -3.33 6.62 9.06
N TRP A 34 -2.24 6.68 9.82
CA TRP A 34 -2.21 7.15 11.19
C TRP A 34 -0.88 7.85 11.47
N ALA A 35 -0.86 8.76 12.44
CA ALA A 35 0.32 9.37 13.00
C ALA A 35 0.13 9.59 14.52
N SER A 36 1.21 9.48 15.29
CA SER A 36 1.18 9.53 16.76
C SER A 36 1.19 10.94 17.36
N TRP A 37 1.21 11.98 16.52
CA TRP A 37 1.30 13.38 16.91
C TRP A 37 -0.06 14.07 16.86
#